data_AF-A0A2C1L8W4-F1
#
_entry.id   AF-A0A2C1L8W4-F1
#
_cell.length_a   1.000
_cell.length_b   1.000
_cell.length_c   1.000
_cell.angle_alpha   90.00
_cell.angle_beta   90.00
_cell.angle_gamma   90.00
#
_symmetry.space_group_name_H-M   'P 1'
#
loop_
_entity.id
_entity.type
_entity.pdbx_description
1 polymer ?
#
loop_
_entity_poly.entity_id
_entity_poly.type
_entity_poly.pdbx_seq_one_letter_code
_entity_poly.pdbx_strand_id
1 'polypeptide(L)'
;MKINDEVFGELEYDYVWSRDTTIEFCGKEADIALMIDGEEDGEFSEKQYASYNSLIQNWGHLQQSILQPILDYYKQKRHELGYDVSYNENYPLIETIDQLLERIRLVGIYVPSARR
;
A
#
# COMPACT_ATOMS: atom_id res chain seq x y z
N MET A 1 6.01 6.54 22.09
CA MET A 1 6.88 5.47 22.64
C MET A 1 7.58 4.75 21.50
N LYS A 2 8.75 4.13 21.72
CA LYS A 2 9.44 3.33 20.69
C LYS A 2 9.64 1.89 21.14
N ILE A 3 9.44 0.95 20.22
CA ILE A 3 9.77 -0.47 20.39
C ILE A 3 10.63 -0.93 19.23
N ASN A 4 11.39 -2.00 19.44
CA ASN A 4 12.11 -2.67 18.36
C ASN A 4 11.55 -4.09 18.23
N ASP A 5 10.66 -4.26 17.26
CA ASP A 5 9.98 -5.52 16.98
C ASP A 5 10.82 -6.40 16.03
N GLU A 6 10.84 -7.71 16.25
CA GLU A 6 11.65 -8.63 15.45
C GLU A 6 11.19 -8.73 13.98
N VAL A 7 9.91 -8.48 13.70
CA VAL A 7 9.32 -8.60 12.36
C VAL A 7 9.16 -7.22 11.73
N PHE A 8 8.64 -6.27 12.49
CA PHE A 8 8.32 -4.93 12.02
C PHE A 8 9.46 -3.93 12.19
N GLY A 9 10.50 -4.22 12.96
CA GLY A 9 11.64 -3.33 13.20
C GLY A 9 11.37 -2.25 14.24
N GLU A 10 12.15 -1.15 14.20
CA GLU A 10 11.92 0.00 15.10
C GLU A 10 10.61 0.70 14.72
N LEU A 11 9.66 0.74 15.66
CA LEU A 11 8.37 1.39 15.52
C LEU A 11 8.22 2.51 16.54
N GLU A 12 7.56 3.59 16.13
CA GLU A 12 7.15 4.70 16.99
C GLU A 12 5.61 4.74 17.07
N TYR A 13 5.11 4.89 18.29
CA TYR A 13 3.68 5.06 18.55
C TYR A 13 3.30 6.54 18.51
N ASP A 14 2.48 6.90 17.53
CA ASP A 14 1.76 8.18 17.41
C ASP A 14 0.37 7.92 16.85
N TYR A 15 -0.59 7.61 17.73
CA TYR A 15 -1.95 7.09 17.42
C TYR A 15 -2.02 5.74 16.68
N VAL A 16 -0.93 5.35 16.01
CA VAL A 16 -0.69 4.05 15.37
C VAL A 16 0.79 3.72 15.53
N TRP A 17 1.14 2.44 15.61
CA TRP A 17 2.53 2.04 15.53
C TRP A 17 3.02 2.16 14.11
N SER A 18 4.08 2.94 13.89
CA SER A 18 4.55 3.18 12.53
C SER A 18 6.04 3.38 12.42
N ARG A 19 6.54 3.21 11.20
CA ARG A 19 7.88 3.64 10.78
C ARG A 19 7.88 3.97 9.30
N ASP A 20 8.79 4.84 8.92
CA ASP A 20 9.15 5.03 7.52
C ASP A 20 10.12 3.95 7.08
N THR A 21 9.94 3.45 5.85
CA THR A 21 10.79 2.42 5.26
C THR A 21 10.80 2.52 3.76
N THR A 22 11.82 1.95 3.13
CA THR A 22 11.90 1.81 1.69
C THR A 22 11.57 0.38 1.28
N ILE A 23 10.78 0.21 0.22
CA ILE A 23 10.50 -1.08 -0.43
C ILE A 23 10.60 -0.93 -1.95
N GLU A 24 10.95 -2.00 -2.65
CA GLU A 24 10.89 -2.02 -4.11
C GLU A 24 9.42 -2.08 -4.58
N PHE A 25 9.05 -1.23 -5.54
CA PHE A 25 7.76 -1.23 -6.19
C PHE A 25 7.92 -0.99 -7.70
N CYS A 26 7.68 -2.03 -8.49
CA CYS A 26 7.73 -2.04 -9.96
C CYS A 26 9.06 -1.50 -10.55
N GLY A 27 10.18 -1.99 -10.01
CA GLY A 27 11.54 -1.66 -10.43
C GLY A 27 12.07 -0.34 -9.85
N LYS A 28 11.35 0.29 -8.92
CA LYS A 28 11.74 1.56 -8.28
C LYS A 28 11.72 1.41 -6.77
N GLU A 29 12.58 2.14 -6.08
CA GLU A 29 12.47 2.29 -4.63
C GLU A 29 11.30 3.21 -4.29
N ALA A 30 10.52 2.84 -3.28
CA ALA A 30 9.40 3.59 -2.76
C ALA A 30 9.54 3.77 -1.25
N ASP A 31 9.58 5.01 -0.81
CA ASP A 31 9.49 5.37 0.60
C ASP A 31 8.02 5.32 1.04
N ILE A 32 7.75 4.49 2.04
CA ILE A 32 6.41 4.16 2.50
C ILE A 32 6.34 4.23 4.03
N ALA A 33 5.14 4.51 4.54
CA ALA A 33 4.84 4.30 5.95
C ALA A 33 4.37 2.85 6.17
N LEU A 34 5.08 2.10 7.01
CA LEU A 34 4.56 0.84 7.56
C LEU A 34 3.78 1.17 8.83
N MET A 35 2.50 0.83 8.85
CA MET A 35 1.58 1.11 9.95
C MET A 35 0.98 -0.19 10.47
N ILE A 36 1.07 -0.42 11.78
CA ILE A 36 0.52 -1.59 12.45
C ILE A 36 -0.51 -1.10 13.45
N ASP A 37 -1.74 -1.58 13.29
CA ASP A 37 -2.81 -1.33 14.23
C ASP A 37 -2.55 -2.09 15.54
N GLY A 38 -2.58 -1.39 16.67
CA GLY A 38 -2.22 -1.93 17.98
C GLY A 38 -2.42 -0.88 19.06
N GLU A 39 -2.58 -1.34 20.29
CA GLU A 39 -2.69 -0.45 21.44
C GLU A 39 -1.29 0.04 21.86
N GLU A 40 -1.24 0.99 22.79
CA GLU A 40 0.02 1.52 23.30
C GLU A 40 0.91 0.44 23.96
N ASP A 41 0.42 -0.75 24.30
CA ASP A 41 1.28 -1.82 24.86
C ASP A 41 2.33 -2.37 23.88
N GLY A 42 2.16 -2.13 22.57
CA GLY A 42 3.08 -2.63 21.54
C GLY A 42 3.00 -4.14 21.32
N GLU A 43 1.90 -4.78 21.75
CA GLU A 43 1.66 -6.20 21.53
C GLU A 43 0.86 -6.41 20.24
N PHE A 44 1.44 -7.13 19.29
CA PHE A 44 0.77 -7.51 18.03
C PHE A 44 0.41 -9.00 18.01
N SER A 45 -0.69 -9.32 17.33
CA SER A 45 -1.16 -10.70 17.22
C SER A 45 -0.31 -11.53 16.24
N GLU A 46 -0.23 -12.84 16.47
CA GLU A 46 0.40 -13.80 15.54
C GLU A 46 -0.11 -13.67 14.10
N LYS A 47 -1.39 -13.33 13.94
CA LYS A 47 -2.00 -13.13 12.62
C LYS A 47 -1.46 -11.89 11.90
N GLN A 48 -1.15 -10.81 12.61
CA GLN A 48 -0.55 -9.62 12.00
C GLN A 48 0.83 -9.95 11.48
N TYR A 49 1.66 -10.62 12.28
CA TYR A 49 2.98 -11.09 11.85
C TYR A 49 2.89 -12.04 10.65
N ALA A 50 2.01 -13.05 10.72
CA ALA A 50 1.83 -14.01 9.62
C ALA A 50 1.35 -13.33 8.32
N SER A 51 0.44 -12.36 8.42
CA SER A 51 -0.11 -11.66 7.26
C SER A 51 0.94 -10.76 6.61
N TYR A 52 1.69 -10.01 7.40
CA TYR A 52 2.78 -9.19 6.90
C TYR A 52 3.88 -10.03 6.26
N ASN A 53 4.32 -11.11 6.92
CA ASN A 53 5.32 -12.01 6.35
C ASN A 53 4.86 -12.63 5.03
N SER A 54 3.59 -13.04 4.94
CA SER A 54 3.01 -13.53 3.69
C SER A 54 2.98 -12.46 2.59
N LEU A 55 2.63 -11.21 2.94
CA LEU A 55 2.67 -10.08 2.00
C LEU A 55 4.08 -9.87 1.45
N ILE A 56 5.09 -9.78 2.33
CA ILE A 56 6.48 -9.51 1.92
C ILE A 56 7.05 -10.68 1.09
N GLN A 57 6.78 -11.93 1.48
CA GLN A 57 7.23 -13.11 0.73
C GLN A 57 6.62 -13.17 -0.69
N ASN A 58 5.37 -12.72 -0.85
CA ASN A 58 4.67 -12.72 -2.14
C ASN A 58 4.73 -11.38 -2.86
N TRP A 59 5.43 -10.39 -2.31
CA TRP A 59 5.37 -8.99 -2.76
C TRP A 59 5.73 -8.85 -4.24
N GLY A 60 6.76 -9.56 -4.69
CA GLY A 60 7.20 -9.58 -6.09
C GLY A 60 6.09 -9.91 -7.09
N HIS A 61 5.23 -10.87 -6.76
CA HIS A 61 4.08 -11.24 -7.58
C HIS A 61 2.89 -10.31 -7.36
N LEU A 62 2.61 -9.96 -6.11
CA LEU A 62 1.46 -9.14 -5.74
C LEU A 62 1.52 -7.75 -6.34
N GLN A 63 2.70 -7.12 -6.34
CA GLN A 63 2.86 -5.79 -6.92
C GLN A 63 2.51 -5.73 -8.42
N GLN A 64 2.63 -6.85 -9.14
CA GLN A 64 2.25 -6.95 -10.56
C GLN A 64 0.76 -7.28 -10.70
N SER A 65 0.25 -8.20 -9.87
CA SER A 65 -1.14 -8.68 -9.99
C SER A 65 -2.20 -7.63 -9.66
N ILE A 66 -1.85 -6.61 -8.87
CA ILE A 66 -2.78 -5.52 -8.49
C ILE A 66 -2.90 -4.41 -9.55
N LEU A 67 -1.97 -4.29 -10.50
CA LEU A 67 -1.91 -3.13 -11.40
C LEU A 67 -3.08 -3.11 -12.40
N GLN A 68 -3.43 -4.26 -12.96
CA GLN A 68 -4.56 -4.35 -13.90
C GLN A 68 -5.90 -4.01 -13.21
N PRO A 69 -6.24 -4.58 -12.03
CA PRO A 69 -7.41 -4.14 -11.27
C PRO A 69 -7.46 -2.64 -10.98
N ILE A 70 -6.33 -2.00 -10.65
CA ILE A 70 -6.27 -0.55 -10.40
C ILE A 70 -6.57 0.22 -11.70
N LEU A 71 -5.97 -0.19 -12.82
CA LEU A 71 -6.21 0.43 -14.13
C LEU A 71 -7.68 0.30 -14.57
N ASP A 72 -8.27 -0.87 -14.38
CA ASP A 72 -9.66 -1.15 -14.72
C ASP A 72 -10.60 -0.30 -13.87
N TYR A 73 -10.36 -0.21 -12.56
CA TYR A 73 -11.10 0.66 -11.65
C TYR A 73 -11.01 2.13 -12.09
N TYR A 74 -9.82 2.60 -12.44
CA TYR A 74 -9.62 3.97 -12.91
C TYR A 74 -10.42 4.26 -14.18
N LYS A 75 -10.34 3.38 -15.18
CA LYS A 75 -11.09 3.50 -16.44
C LYS A 75 -12.59 3.50 -16.19
N GLN A 76 -13.07 2.61 -15.33
CA GLN A 76 -14.47 2.57 -14.94
C GLN A 76 -14.91 3.89 -14.28
N LYS A 77 -14.16 4.40 -13.30
CA LYS A 77 -14.48 5.67 -12.65
C LYS A 77 -14.48 6.84 -13.61
N ARG A 78 -13.54 6.87 -14.55
CA ARG A 78 -13.49 7.89 -15.60
C ARG A 78 -14.75 7.89 -16.47
N HIS A 79 -15.26 6.71 -16.83
CA HIS A 79 -16.50 6.57 -17.58
C HIS A 79 -17.73 6.96 -16.74
N GLU A 80 -17.82 6.53 -15.49
CA GLU A 80 -18.91 6.91 -14.56
C GLU A 80 -19.03 8.44 -14.37
N LEU A 81 -17.91 9.16 -14.49
CA LEU A 81 -17.85 10.62 -14.38
C LEU A 81 -18.06 11.34 -15.73
N GLY A 82 -18.30 10.61 -16.83
CA GLY A 82 -18.50 11.18 -18.18
C GLY A 82 -17.23 11.76 -18.82
N TYR A 83 -16.06 11.40 -18.30
CA TYR A 83 -14.78 11.87 -18.84
C TYR A 83 -14.28 10.99 -19.99
N ASP A 84 -14.87 9.82 -20.25
CA ASP A 84 -14.58 8.97 -21.41
C ASP A 84 -14.54 9.73 -22.76
N VAL A 85 -15.36 10.77 -22.91
CA VAL A 85 -15.46 11.59 -24.14
C VAL A 85 -14.78 12.97 -24.07
N SER A 86 -14.36 13.43 -22.89
CA SER A 86 -13.81 14.78 -22.70
C SER A 86 -12.47 14.76 -21.94
N TYR A 87 -11.56 15.64 -22.34
CA TYR A 87 -10.31 15.81 -21.60
C TYR A 87 -10.61 16.38 -20.20
N ASN A 88 -10.01 15.77 -19.18
CA ASN A 88 -10.08 16.24 -17.80
C ASN A 88 -8.69 16.13 -17.17
N GLU A 89 -8.17 17.24 -16.66
CA GLU A 89 -6.82 17.30 -16.08
C GLU A 89 -6.70 16.47 -14.79
N ASN A 90 -7.76 16.38 -14.00
CA ASN A 90 -7.81 15.56 -12.77
C ASN A 90 -8.05 14.07 -13.07
N TYR A 91 -8.57 13.77 -14.26
CA TYR A 91 -8.84 12.41 -14.74
C TYR A 91 -8.27 12.19 -16.16
N PRO A 92 -6.93 12.29 -16.31
CA PRO A 92 -6.28 12.11 -17.60
C PRO A 92 -6.57 10.73 -18.20
N LEU A 93 -6.43 10.59 -19.50
CA LEU A 93 -6.55 9.27 -20.11
C LEU A 93 -5.34 8.41 -19.72
N ILE A 94 -5.59 7.25 -19.11
CA ILE A 94 -4.59 6.23 -18.76
C ILE A 94 -5.05 4.91 -19.38
N GLU A 95 -4.28 4.40 -20.34
CA GLU A 95 -4.64 3.21 -21.13
C GLU A 95 -3.80 1.99 -20.79
N THR A 96 -2.57 2.20 -20.33
CA THR A 96 -1.56 1.17 -20.09
C THR A 96 -1.06 1.17 -18.66
N ILE A 97 -0.45 0.05 -18.26
CA ILE A 97 0.17 -0.11 -16.94
C ILE A 97 1.36 0.84 -16.78
N ASP A 98 2.16 1.07 -17.83
CA ASP A 98 3.29 2.00 -17.78
C ASP A 98 2.82 3.43 -17.48
N GLN A 99 1.77 3.89 -18.16
CA GLN A 99 1.15 5.19 -17.88
C GLN A 99 0.55 5.25 -16.46
N LEU A 100 -0.01 4.15 -15.96
CA LEU A 100 -0.49 4.08 -14.58
C LEU A 100 0.66 4.26 -13.58
N LEU A 101 1.78 3.57 -13.79
CA LEU A 101 2.97 3.63 -12.93
C LEU A 101 3.64 5.00 -12.90
N GLU A 102 3.43 5.85 -13.91
CA GLU A 102 3.85 7.25 -13.89
C GLU A 102 2.94 8.15 -13.03
N ARG A 103 1.73 7.67 -12.69
CA ARG A 103 0.67 8.45 -12.05
C ARG A 103 0.32 7.98 -10.64
N ILE A 104 0.76 6.79 -10.24
CA ILE A 104 0.57 6.26 -8.90
C ILE A 104 1.88 6.23 -8.12
N ARG A 105 1.74 6.22 -6.79
CA ARG A 105 2.84 5.91 -5.88
C ARG A 105 2.33 5.00 -4.78
N LEU A 106 3.17 4.07 -4.32
CA LEU A 106 2.90 3.34 -3.09
C LEU A 106 3.20 4.29 -1.92
N VAL A 107 2.24 4.45 -1.00
CA VAL A 107 2.36 5.38 0.14
C VAL A 107 2.55 4.68 1.48
N GLY A 108 2.13 3.43 1.59
CA GLY A 108 2.12 2.74 2.86
C GLY A 108 1.63 1.31 2.78
N ILE A 109 2.01 0.54 3.78
CA ILE A 109 1.45 -0.77 4.08
C ILE A 109 0.78 -0.66 5.45
N TYR A 110 -0.49 -1.04 5.51
CA TYR A 110 -1.26 -1.06 6.74
C TYR A 110 -1.57 -2.49 7.16
N VAL A 111 -1.20 -2.85 8.39
CA VAL A 111 -1.46 -4.16 8.99
C VAL A 111 -2.56 -3.99 10.04
N PRO A 112 -3.83 -4.23 9.68
CA PRO A 112 -4.96 -4.02 10.59
C PRO A 112 -4.93 -5.01 11.76
N SER A 113 -5.58 -4.65 12.87
CA SER A 113 -5.72 -5.56 14.00
C SER A 113 -6.57 -6.75 13.58
N ALA A 114 -6.21 -7.94 14.09
CA ALA A 114 -6.96 -9.16 13.81
C ALA A 114 -8.20 -9.30 14.69
N ARG A 115 -8.86 -8.18 15.04
CA ARG A 115 -10.11 -8.18 15.81
C ARG A 115 -11.15 -8.96 15.00
N ARG A 116 -11.62 -10.06 15.59
CA ARG A 116 -12.75 -10.84 15.08
C ARG A 116 -14.05 -10.14 15.42
#